data_AF-A0AB38VS06-F1
#
_entry.id   AF-A0AB38VS06-F1
#
_cell.length_a   1.000
_cell.length_b   1.000
_cell.length_c   1.000
_cell.angle_alpha   90.00
_cell.angle_beta   90.00
_cell.angle_gamma   90.00
#
_symmetry.space_group_name_H-M   'P 1'
#
loop_
_entity.id
_entity.type
_entity.pdbx_description
1 polymer ?
#
loop_
_entity_poly.entity_id
_entity_poly.type
_entity_poly.pdbx_seq_one_letter_code
_entity_poly.pdbx_strand_id
1 'polypeptide(L)'
;MVLHMEHSEWFEEVSNESVRKAAQTVGITHRTLAYQIEKNRITAENVIAIAIAYNHHPVGALVDTGYLEEKWAQQIDPMRALREVSEDDLADEVLRRMNSGGALDMPIDELISLRQEEFDAYIKQQNNVTDLVKRRHNTPETPPHVRVISDDELAAAIKDSQPNARRSPPSNRRTHRTRITLERTPRWTLTN
;
A
#
# COMPACT_ATOMS: atom_id res chain seq x y z
N MET A 1 -14.44 -10.15 -23.12
CA MET A 1 -15.31 -9.36 -22.24
C MET A 1 -15.69 -10.31 -21.12
N VAL A 2 -15.18 -10.10 -19.91
CA VAL A 2 -15.57 -10.94 -18.76
C VAL A 2 -16.99 -10.50 -18.39
N LEU A 3 -17.95 -11.43 -18.47
CA LEU A 3 -19.31 -11.17 -18.04
C LEU A 3 -19.36 -11.45 -16.54
N HIS A 4 -19.49 -10.40 -15.75
CA HIS A 4 -19.78 -10.52 -14.33
C HIS A 4 -21.29 -10.73 -14.16
N MET A 5 -21.65 -11.51 -13.15
CA MET A 5 -23.04 -11.78 -12.81
C MET A 5 -23.63 -10.60 -12.05
N GLU A 6 -24.91 -10.34 -12.29
CA GLU A 6 -25.64 -9.32 -11.54
C GLU A 6 -25.78 -9.76 -10.06
N HIS A 7 -25.65 -8.82 -9.12
CA HIS A 7 -25.63 -9.13 -7.69
C HIS A 7 -26.92 -9.80 -7.19
N SER A 8 -28.07 -9.47 -7.78
CA SER A 8 -29.34 -10.12 -7.45
C SER A 8 -29.36 -11.59 -7.89
N GLU A 9 -28.85 -11.88 -9.08
CA GLU A 9 -28.76 -13.23 -9.62
C GLU A 9 -27.76 -14.08 -8.81
N TRP A 10 -26.59 -13.51 -8.54
CA TRP A 10 -25.58 -14.12 -7.66
C TRP A 10 -26.14 -14.48 -6.27
N PHE A 11 -26.94 -13.57 -5.69
CA PHE A 11 -27.53 -13.81 -4.38
C PHE A 11 -28.56 -14.95 -4.40
N GLU A 12 -29.38 -15.04 -5.45
CA GLU A 12 -30.35 -16.12 -5.63
C GLU A 12 -29.66 -17.48 -5.79
N GLU A 13 -28.57 -17.53 -6.58
CA GLU A 13 -27.78 -18.75 -6.79
C GLU A 13 -27.12 -19.25 -5.49
N VAL A 14 -26.48 -18.36 -4.74
CA VAL A 14 -25.68 -18.73 -3.55
C VAL A 14 -26.54 -19.03 -2.33
N SER A 15 -27.57 -18.22 -2.07
CA SER A 15 -28.35 -18.37 -0.83
C SER A 15 -29.48 -19.37 -0.97
N ASN A 16 -30.15 -19.42 -2.15
CA ASN A 16 -31.39 -20.15 -2.39
C ASN A 16 -32.44 -19.98 -1.26
N GLU A 17 -32.42 -18.81 -0.60
CA GLU A 17 -33.21 -18.51 0.58
C GLU A 17 -33.85 -17.12 0.47
N SER A 18 -34.89 -16.88 1.27
CA SER A 18 -35.46 -15.54 1.36
C SER A 18 -34.42 -14.54 1.88
N VAL A 19 -34.44 -13.32 1.34
CA VAL A 19 -33.58 -12.19 1.77
C VAL A 19 -33.61 -12.00 3.29
N ARG A 20 -34.78 -12.21 3.93
CA ARG A 20 -34.93 -12.10 5.38
C ARG A 20 -34.13 -13.15 6.14
N LYS A 21 -34.17 -14.41 5.69
CA LYS A 21 -33.43 -15.50 6.32
C LYS A 21 -31.93 -15.32 6.13
N ALA A 22 -31.48 -15.01 4.92
CA ALA A 22 -30.08 -14.71 4.63
C ALA A 22 -29.55 -13.52 5.45
N ALA A 23 -30.32 -12.43 5.55
CA ALA A 23 -29.96 -11.28 6.37
C ALA A 23 -29.77 -11.67 7.85
N GLN A 24 -30.65 -12.53 8.38
CA GLN A 24 -30.54 -13.02 9.74
C GLN A 24 -29.30 -13.92 9.94
N THR A 25 -29.03 -14.84 9.01
CA THR A 25 -27.86 -15.74 9.05
C THR A 25 -26.55 -14.96 9.07
N VAL A 26 -26.45 -13.91 8.26
CA VAL A 26 -25.22 -13.13 8.08
C VAL A 26 -25.11 -11.95 9.07
N GLY A 27 -26.17 -11.66 9.83
CA GLY A 27 -26.19 -10.54 10.79
C GLY A 27 -26.36 -9.16 10.14
N ILE A 28 -26.90 -9.11 8.93
CA ILE A 28 -27.19 -7.86 8.20
C ILE A 28 -28.65 -7.47 8.44
N THR A 29 -28.96 -6.17 8.50
CA THR A 29 -30.37 -5.75 8.59
C THR A 29 -31.11 -6.11 7.29
N HIS A 30 -32.28 -6.76 7.40
CA HIS A 30 -33.09 -7.15 6.23
C HIS A 30 -33.31 -6.01 5.23
N ARG A 31 -33.62 -4.79 5.72
CA ARG A 31 -33.81 -3.60 4.88
C ARG A 31 -32.56 -3.27 4.06
N THR A 32 -31.38 -3.40 4.66
CA THR A 32 -30.10 -3.10 4.01
C THR A 32 -29.84 -4.09 2.88
N LEU A 33 -29.97 -5.39 3.17
CA LEU A 33 -29.73 -6.43 2.16
C LEU A 33 -30.76 -6.34 1.02
N ALA A 34 -32.03 -6.15 1.33
CA ALA A 34 -33.08 -5.97 0.33
C ALA A 34 -32.83 -4.76 -0.58
N TYR A 35 -32.44 -3.61 0.00
CA TYR A 35 -32.10 -2.42 -0.79
C TYR A 35 -30.88 -2.65 -1.69
N GLN A 36 -29.86 -3.36 -1.21
CA GLN A 36 -28.67 -3.68 -2.01
C GLN A 36 -28.98 -4.63 -3.17
N ILE A 37 -29.87 -5.62 -2.96
CA ILE A 37 -30.34 -6.52 -4.03
C ILE A 37 -31.18 -5.74 -5.04
N GLU A 38 -32.10 -4.88 -4.59
CA GLU A 38 -32.92 -4.04 -5.48
C GLU A 38 -32.07 -3.08 -6.33
N LYS A 39 -31.01 -2.52 -5.75
CA LYS A 39 -30.02 -1.69 -6.46
C LYS A 39 -29.00 -2.49 -7.25
N ASN A 40 -29.11 -3.81 -7.19
CA ASN A 40 -28.20 -4.74 -7.84
C ASN A 40 -26.72 -4.46 -7.51
N ARG A 41 -26.48 -4.07 -6.25
CA ARG A 41 -25.17 -3.70 -5.74
C ARG A 41 -25.04 -4.05 -4.27
N ILE A 42 -24.65 -5.30 -4.02
CA ILE A 42 -24.27 -5.79 -2.69
C ILE A 42 -22.82 -5.39 -2.44
N THR A 43 -22.52 -4.77 -1.31
CA THR A 43 -21.16 -4.34 -0.94
C THR A 43 -20.22 -5.55 -0.83
N ALA A 44 -18.96 -5.41 -1.22
CA ALA A 44 -17.97 -6.51 -1.18
C ALA A 44 -17.90 -7.22 0.19
N GLU A 45 -17.98 -6.45 1.28
CA GLU A 45 -18.04 -6.99 2.64
C GLU A 45 -19.21 -7.97 2.85
N ASN A 46 -20.41 -7.55 2.43
CA ASN A 46 -21.62 -8.39 2.51
C ASN A 46 -21.55 -9.59 1.55
N VAL A 47 -20.95 -9.43 0.37
CA VAL A 47 -20.70 -10.55 -0.56
C VAL A 47 -19.83 -11.62 0.12
N ILE A 48 -18.74 -11.21 0.77
CA ILE A 48 -17.85 -12.11 1.52
C ILE A 48 -18.62 -12.78 2.67
N ALA A 49 -19.37 -12.00 3.45
CA ALA A 49 -20.09 -12.51 4.60
C ALA A 49 -21.18 -13.53 4.20
N ILE A 50 -21.91 -13.27 3.12
CA ILE A 50 -22.89 -14.21 2.53
C ILE A 50 -22.17 -15.46 2.02
N ALA A 51 -21.08 -15.31 1.25
CA ALA A 51 -20.34 -16.45 0.72
C ALA A 51 -19.87 -17.40 1.84
N ILE A 52 -19.29 -16.84 2.92
CA ILE A 52 -18.85 -17.63 4.08
C ILE A 52 -20.04 -18.34 4.76
N ALA A 53 -21.15 -17.63 4.98
CA ALA A 53 -22.32 -18.19 5.64
C ALA A 53 -22.96 -19.37 4.87
N TYR A 54 -22.89 -19.33 3.54
CA TYR A 54 -23.41 -20.38 2.65
C TYR A 54 -22.32 -21.34 2.15
N ASN A 55 -21.12 -21.30 2.73
CA ASN A 55 -20.00 -22.18 2.38
C ASN A 55 -19.54 -22.10 0.91
N HIS A 56 -19.68 -20.92 0.29
CA HIS A 56 -19.10 -20.57 -1.00
C HIS A 56 -17.74 -19.90 -0.84
N HIS A 57 -16.84 -20.12 -1.81
CA HIS A 57 -15.49 -19.57 -1.76
C HIS A 57 -15.51 -18.02 -1.90
N PRO A 58 -15.04 -17.24 -0.90
CA PRO A 58 -15.20 -15.79 -0.91
C PRO A 58 -14.50 -15.10 -2.08
N VAL A 59 -13.36 -15.62 -2.53
CA VAL A 59 -12.64 -15.06 -3.69
C VAL A 59 -13.43 -15.31 -4.98
N GLY A 60 -14.08 -16.47 -5.12
CA GLY A 60 -14.93 -16.78 -6.27
C GLY A 60 -16.12 -15.83 -6.34
N ALA A 61 -16.80 -15.66 -5.20
CA ALA A 61 -17.91 -14.71 -5.08
C ALA A 61 -17.53 -13.26 -5.45
N LEU A 62 -16.31 -12.81 -5.14
CA LEU A 62 -15.82 -11.49 -5.54
C LEU A 62 -15.53 -11.40 -7.05
N VAL A 63 -15.15 -12.50 -7.70
CA VAL A 63 -15.01 -12.56 -9.16
C VAL A 63 -16.36 -12.52 -9.84
N ASP A 64 -17.29 -13.34 -9.36
CA ASP A 64 -18.65 -13.46 -9.91
C ASP A 64 -19.38 -12.11 -9.86
N THR A 65 -19.26 -11.39 -8.74
CA THR A 65 -19.86 -10.06 -8.52
C THR A 65 -19.04 -8.89 -9.09
N GLY A 66 -17.91 -9.17 -9.75
CA GLY A 66 -17.09 -8.16 -10.42
C GLY A 66 -16.30 -7.22 -9.51
N TYR A 67 -16.11 -7.60 -8.24
CA TYR A 67 -15.19 -6.90 -7.33
C TYR A 67 -13.72 -7.31 -7.53
N LEU A 68 -13.48 -8.46 -8.15
CA LEU A 68 -12.16 -8.98 -8.42
C LEU A 68 -12.10 -9.49 -9.88
N GLU A 69 -11.01 -9.20 -10.60
CA GLU A 69 -10.80 -9.85 -11.90
C GLU A 69 -10.28 -11.27 -11.70
N GLU A 70 -10.72 -12.20 -12.55
CA GLU A 70 -10.35 -13.62 -12.46
C GLU A 70 -8.83 -13.86 -12.39
N LYS A 71 -8.05 -13.07 -13.15
CA LYS A 71 -6.58 -13.14 -13.14
C LYS A 71 -5.94 -12.93 -11.76
N TRP A 72 -6.62 -12.20 -10.87
CA TRP A 72 -6.17 -11.95 -9.51
C TRP A 72 -6.69 -13.01 -8.51
N ALA A 73 -7.75 -13.74 -8.86
CA ALA A 73 -8.32 -14.79 -8.03
C ALA A 73 -7.54 -16.11 -8.08
N GLN A 74 -6.80 -16.35 -9.17
CA GLN A 74 -5.98 -17.55 -9.36
C GLN A 74 -4.64 -17.54 -8.62
N GLN A 75 -4.25 -16.44 -7.97
CA GLN A 75 -3.02 -16.43 -7.17
C GLN A 75 -3.26 -17.00 -5.78
N ILE A 76 -3.33 -18.34 -5.69
CA ILE A 76 -2.74 -19.02 -4.54
C ILE A 76 -1.23 -18.77 -4.69
N ASP A 77 -0.57 -18.15 -3.70
CA ASP A 77 0.90 -18.09 -3.66
C ASP A 77 1.40 -19.53 -3.89
N PRO A 78 2.03 -19.85 -5.02
CA PRO A 78 2.39 -21.23 -5.34
C PRO A 78 3.25 -21.85 -4.23
N MET A 79 4.07 -21.04 -3.56
CA MET A 79 4.89 -21.50 -2.45
C MET A 79 4.06 -21.77 -1.20
N ARG A 80 2.96 -21.06 -0.98
CA ARG A 80 2.02 -21.32 0.10
C ARG A 80 1.22 -22.59 -0.15
N ALA A 81 0.76 -22.79 -1.38
CA ALA A 81 0.10 -24.03 -1.80
C ALA A 81 1.00 -25.23 -1.54
N LEU A 82 2.27 -25.17 -1.98
CA LEU A 82 3.24 -26.25 -1.79
C LEU A 82 3.54 -26.52 -0.31
N ARG A 83 3.51 -25.50 0.56
CA ARG A 83 3.71 -25.67 2.02
C ARG A 83 2.56 -26.39 2.72
N GLU A 84 1.38 -26.41 2.13
CA GLU A 84 0.18 -27.04 2.70
C GLU A 84 -0.03 -28.47 2.17
N VAL A 85 0.72 -28.88 1.14
CA VAL A 85 0.73 -30.24 0.59
C VAL A 85 1.52 -31.17 1.52
N SER A 86 1.09 -32.44 1.64
CA SER A 86 1.82 -33.42 2.44
C SER A 86 3.17 -33.77 1.81
N GLU A 87 4.15 -34.17 2.62
CA GLU A 87 5.47 -34.57 2.11
C GLU A 87 5.38 -35.78 1.15
N ASP A 88 4.45 -36.70 1.41
CA ASP A 88 4.22 -37.89 0.57
C ASP A 88 3.67 -37.49 -0.80
N ASP A 89 2.65 -36.61 -0.84
CA ASP A 89 2.09 -36.10 -2.09
C ASP A 89 3.11 -35.27 -2.88
N LEU A 90 3.96 -34.51 -2.17
CA LEU A 90 5.02 -33.72 -2.77
C LEU A 90 6.09 -34.62 -3.38
N ALA A 91 6.49 -35.69 -2.69
CA ALA A 91 7.46 -36.67 -3.18
C ALA A 91 6.93 -37.41 -4.42
N ASP A 92 5.66 -37.83 -4.39
CA ASP A 92 5.00 -38.48 -5.53
C ASP A 92 4.92 -37.56 -6.74
N GLU A 93 4.60 -36.27 -6.55
CA GLU A 93 4.56 -35.29 -7.64
C GLU A 93 5.96 -35.03 -8.23
N VAL A 94 7.00 -34.95 -7.39
CA VAL A 94 8.39 -34.82 -7.85
C VAL A 94 8.80 -36.05 -8.66
N LEU A 95 8.54 -37.26 -8.15
CA LEU A 95 8.87 -38.52 -8.82
C LEU A 95 8.12 -38.65 -10.15
N ARG A 96 6.83 -38.29 -10.17
CA ARG A 96 6.03 -38.23 -11.40
C ARG A 96 6.68 -37.32 -12.43
N ARG A 97 7.10 -36.11 -12.05
CA ARG A 97 7.78 -35.17 -12.96
C ARG A 97 9.10 -35.70 -13.47
N MET A 98 9.91 -36.32 -12.61
CA MET A 98 11.16 -36.96 -13.02
C MET A 98 10.92 -38.05 -14.07
N ASN A 99 9.95 -38.93 -13.83
CA ASN A 99 9.57 -40.00 -14.77
C ASN A 99 8.95 -39.46 -16.07
N SER A 100 8.40 -38.24 -16.04
CA SER A 100 7.82 -37.56 -17.20
C SER A 100 8.85 -36.78 -18.03
N GLY A 101 10.14 -36.85 -17.68
CA GLY A 101 11.21 -36.11 -18.35
C GLY A 101 11.41 -34.68 -17.85
N GLY A 102 11.07 -34.41 -16.58
CA GLY A 102 11.29 -33.11 -15.94
C GLY A 102 12.78 -32.77 -15.78
N ALA A 103 13.08 -31.47 -15.94
CA ALA A 103 14.40 -30.84 -16.14
C ALA A 103 15.41 -30.89 -14.97
N LEU A 104 15.48 -32.00 -14.23
CA LEU A 104 16.58 -32.26 -13.30
C LEU A 104 17.61 -33.17 -13.99
N ASP A 105 18.17 -32.69 -15.11
CA ASP A 105 19.21 -33.40 -15.88
C ASP A 105 20.57 -33.42 -15.16
N MET A 106 20.66 -32.78 -13.99
CA MET A 106 21.86 -32.62 -13.21
C MET A 106 21.63 -33.00 -11.74
N PRO A 107 22.66 -33.46 -11.01
CA PRO A 107 22.54 -33.87 -9.62
C PRO A 107 22.08 -32.70 -8.73
N ILE A 108 21.29 -33.03 -7.70
CA ILE A 108 20.66 -32.05 -6.80
C ILE A 108 21.69 -31.11 -6.15
N ASP A 109 22.85 -31.63 -5.72
CA ASP A 109 23.90 -30.83 -5.07
C ASP A 109 24.47 -29.74 -6.01
N GLU A 110 24.61 -30.06 -7.30
CA GLU A 110 25.09 -29.13 -8.31
C GLU A 110 24.01 -28.08 -8.64
N LEU A 111 22.73 -28.49 -8.65
CA LEU A 111 21.56 -27.62 -8.82
C LEU A 111 21.42 -26.59 -7.68
N ILE A 112 21.63 -27.03 -6.42
CA ILE A 112 21.61 -26.16 -5.24
C ILE A 112 22.73 -25.13 -5.35
N SER A 113 23.94 -25.57 -5.74
CA SER A 113 25.11 -24.71 -5.89
C SER A 113 24.87 -23.63 -6.95
N LEU A 114 24.39 -24.02 -8.15
CA LEU A 114 24.05 -23.06 -9.21
C LEU A 114 22.99 -22.04 -8.78
N ARG A 115 21.91 -22.49 -8.13
CA ARG A 115 20.85 -21.59 -7.67
C ARG A 115 21.37 -20.61 -6.61
N GLN A 116 22.22 -21.06 -5.71
CA GLN A 116 22.81 -20.21 -4.68
C GLN A 116 23.72 -19.16 -5.31
N GLU A 117 24.53 -19.54 -6.29
CA GLU A 117 25.40 -18.62 -7.04
C GLU A 117 24.60 -17.58 -7.84
N GLU A 118 23.51 -17.98 -8.50
CA GLU A 118 22.60 -17.07 -9.20
C GLU A 118 21.95 -16.07 -8.23
N PHE A 119 21.52 -16.54 -7.07
CA PHE A 119 20.93 -15.71 -6.02
C PHE A 119 21.96 -14.72 -5.45
N ASP A 120 23.18 -15.18 -5.14
CA ASP A 120 24.27 -14.34 -4.64
C ASP A 120 24.70 -13.29 -5.67
N ALA A 121 24.72 -13.64 -6.96
CA ALA A 121 25.00 -12.72 -8.06
C ALA A 121 23.91 -11.64 -8.18
N TYR A 122 22.63 -12.01 -8.07
CA TYR A 122 21.50 -11.07 -8.07
C TYR A 122 21.60 -10.09 -6.89
N ILE A 123 21.89 -10.57 -5.69
CA ILE A 123 22.06 -9.73 -4.49
C ILE A 123 23.27 -8.80 -4.64
N LYS A 124 24.39 -9.27 -5.21
CA LYS A 124 25.59 -8.47 -5.46
C LYS A 124 25.34 -7.36 -6.50
N GLN A 125 24.52 -7.63 -7.50
CA GLN A 125 24.12 -6.64 -8.51
C GLN A 125 23.27 -5.51 -7.89
N GLN A 126 22.31 -5.85 -7.04
CA GLN A 126 21.48 -4.88 -6.32
C GLN A 126 22.30 -4.07 -5.30
N ASN A 127 23.28 -4.72 -4.66
CA ASN A 127 24.12 -4.13 -3.62
C ASN A 127 25.44 -3.54 -4.14
N ASN A 128 25.55 -3.12 -5.42
CA ASN A 128 26.67 -2.29 -5.89
C ASN A 128 26.62 -0.87 -5.28
N VAL A 129 26.72 -0.80 -3.94
CA VAL A 129 26.86 0.40 -3.13
C VAL A 129 28.29 0.96 -3.27
N THR A 130 29.23 0.20 -3.84
CA THR A 130 30.62 0.64 -4.02
C THR A 130 30.74 1.80 -5.02
N ASP A 131 29.89 1.87 -6.05
CA ASP A 131 29.80 3.04 -6.94
C ASP A 131 29.04 4.24 -6.33
N LEU A 132 28.26 4.04 -5.26
CA LEU A 132 27.64 5.13 -4.51
C LEU A 132 28.62 5.73 -3.49
N VAL A 133 29.51 4.93 -2.90
CA VAL A 133 30.56 5.41 -1.98
C VAL A 133 31.61 6.24 -2.72
N LYS A 134 32.00 5.86 -3.94
CA LYS A 134 32.91 6.67 -4.78
C LYS A 134 32.33 8.04 -5.18
N ARG A 135 31.00 8.15 -5.33
CA ARG A 135 30.32 9.43 -5.60
C ARG A 135 30.24 10.38 -4.41
N ARG A 136 30.41 9.89 -3.18
CA ARG A 136 30.36 10.73 -1.96
C ARG A 136 31.63 11.54 -1.71
N HIS A 137 32.72 11.28 -2.44
CA HIS A 137 34.00 12.00 -2.30
C HIS A 137 34.19 13.16 -3.29
N ASN A 138 33.12 13.70 -3.88
CA ASN A 138 33.20 15.06 -4.45
C ASN A 138 33.02 16.08 -3.32
N THR A 139 34.12 16.44 -2.66
CA THR A 139 34.21 17.76 -2.05
C THR A 139 34.05 18.78 -3.18
N PRO A 140 33.08 19.72 -3.13
CA PRO A 140 32.92 20.69 -4.21
C PRO A 140 34.19 21.52 -4.33
N GLU A 141 34.81 21.57 -5.51
CA GLU A 141 35.84 22.59 -5.76
C GLU A 141 35.19 23.97 -5.64
N THR A 142 35.86 24.88 -4.95
CA THR A 142 35.40 26.27 -4.77
C THR A 142 35.13 26.89 -6.15
N PRO A 143 33.93 27.44 -6.41
CA PRO A 143 33.60 28.04 -7.71
C PRO A 143 34.63 29.11 -8.11
N PRO A 144 34.99 29.23 -9.40
CA PRO A 144 36.13 30.02 -9.88
C PRO A 144 36.04 31.53 -9.64
N HIS A 145 34.91 32.03 -9.13
CA HIS A 145 34.66 33.44 -8.84
C HIS A 145 34.76 33.80 -7.35
N VAL A 146 34.90 32.82 -6.45
CA VAL A 146 35.05 33.06 -5.01
C VAL A 146 36.54 33.05 -4.67
N ARG A 147 37.12 34.24 -4.50
CA ARG A 147 38.49 34.38 -4.00
C ARG A 147 38.47 34.30 -2.48
N VAL A 148 39.41 33.54 -1.91
CA VAL A 148 39.65 33.52 -0.46
C VAL A 148 40.27 34.86 -0.09
N ILE A 149 39.54 35.68 0.67
CA ILE A 149 40.05 36.94 1.23
C ILE A 149 40.94 36.62 2.44
N SER A 150 42.01 37.39 2.65
CA SER A 150 42.88 37.18 3.81
C SER A 150 42.19 37.67 5.09
N ASP A 151 42.64 37.15 6.23
CA ASP A 151 42.09 37.54 7.54
C ASP A 151 42.23 39.06 7.81
N ASP A 152 43.28 39.69 7.26
CA ASP A 152 43.51 41.13 7.35
C ASP A 152 42.49 41.94 6.51
N GLU A 153 42.13 41.45 5.31
CA GLU A 153 41.10 42.05 4.46
C GLU A 153 39.70 41.91 5.07
N LEU A 154 39.41 40.74 5.67
CA LEU A 154 38.16 40.50 6.38
C LEU A 154 38.01 41.43 7.60
N ALA A 155 39.10 41.64 8.35
CA ALA A 155 39.11 42.54 9.50
C ALA A 155 38.89 44.01 9.12
N ALA A 156 39.44 44.45 7.98
CA ALA A 156 39.23 45.81 7.47
C ALA A 156 37.77 46.07 7.05
N ALA A 157 37.15 45.12 6.35
CA ALA A 157 35.75 45.22 5.90
C ALA A 157 34.73 45.26 7.06
N ILE A 158 35.01 44.52 8.14
CA ILE A 158 34.18 44.52 9.35
C ILE A 158 34.28 45.87 10.10
N LYS A 159 35.46 46.51 10.08
CA LYS A 159 35.72 47.77 10.78
C LYS A 159 34.99 48.97 10.14
N ASP A 160 34.92 49.00 8.81
CA ASP A 160 34.18 50.04 8.07
C ASP A 160 32.65 49.92 8.23
N SER A 161 32.17 48.76 8.69
CA SER A 161 30.74 48.45 8.82
C SER A 161 30.15 48.80 10.19
N GLN A 162 30.92 49.33 11.15
CA GLN A 162 30.40 49.69 12.47
C GLN A 162 29.82 51.13 12.51
N PRO A 163 28.52 51.32 12.76
CA PRO A 163 27.92 52.64 12.92
C PRO A 163 28.38 53.31 14.23
N ASN A 164 28.78 54.57 14.12
CA ASN A 164 29.21 55.46 15.20
C ASN A 164 28.18 55.48 16.36
N ALA A 165 28.62 55.12 17.57
CA ALA A 165 27.77 55.10 18.75
C ALA A 165 27.21 56.50 19.08
N ARG A 166 25.88 56.67 19.07
CA ARG A 166 25.10 57.63 19.88
C ARG A 166 23.59 57.51 19.57
N ARG A 167 22.83 56.84 20.45
CA ARG A 167 21.49 57.21 20.99
C ARG A 167 20.87 56.01 21.71
N SER A 168 20.44 56.22 22.96
CA SER A 168 19.93 55.21 23.89
C SER A 168 18.56 54.60 23.49
N PRO A 169 18.18 53.41 24.00
CA PRO A 169 16.88 52.80 23.75
C PRO A 169 15.82 53.27 24.76
N PRO A 170 14.53 53.47 24.38
CA PRO A 170 13.46 53.62 25.36
C PRO A 170 12.85 52.26 25.71
N SER A 171 12.71 52.02 27.01
CA SER A 171 11.97 50.91 27.61
C SER A 171 10.47 51.21 27.62
N ASN A 172 9.58 50.23 27.37
CA ASN A 172 8.37 50.15 28.20
C ASN A 172 7.69 48.77 28.25
N ARG A 173 7.00 48.54 29.37
CA ARG A 173 6.46 47.31 29.95
C ARG A 173 4.96 47.11 29.64
N ARG A 174 4.53 45.83 29.62
CA ARG A 174 3.21 45.20 30.01
C ARG A 174 1.90 45.87 29.51
N THR A 175 0.80 45.18 29.17
CA THR A 175 -0.08 44.37 30.04
C THR A 175 -1.27 43.74 29.26
N HIS A 176 -1.70 42.54 29.69
CA HIS A 176 -3.08 41.99 29.86
C HIS A 176 -4.04 41.80 28.64
N ARG A 177 -5.09 40.97 28.62
CA ARG A 177 -5.61 39.73 29.28
C ARG A 177 -7.07 39.58 28.76
N THR A 178 -7.58 38.35 28.62
CA THR A 178 -9.00 37.90 28.79
C THR A 178 -10.02 37.94 27.60
N ARG A 179 -10.35 36.74 27.08
CA ARG A 179 -11.63 35.95 27.15
C ARG A 179 -13.02 36.65 26.98
N ILE A 180 -13.91 36.03 26.15
CA ILE A 180 -15.36 35.67 26.37
C ILE A 180 -16.40 36.07 25.27
N THR A 181 -16.94 35.01 24.61
CA THR A 181 -18.31 34.60 24.16
C THR A 181 -19.35 35.42 23.35
N LEU A 182 -19.99 34.67 22.42
CA LEU A 182 -21.44 34.50 22.10
C LEU A 182 -22.23 35.59 21.32
N GLU A 183 -22.74 35.21 20.12
CA GLU A 183 -24.18 35.21 19.71
C GLU A 183 -24.48 35.64 18.25
N ARG A 184 -25.45 34.88 17.68
CA ARG A 184 -26.51 35.26 16.71
C ARG A 184 -26.25 35.34 15.20
N THR A 185 -27.09 34.57 14.50
CA THR A 185 -27.39 34.56 13.06
C THR A 185 -28.11 35.85 12.60
N PRO A 186 -28.18 36.10 11.27
CA PRO A 186 -29.52 36.08 10.68
C PRO A 186 -29.65 35.42 9.29
N ARG A 187 -30.92 35.07 9.07
CA ARG A 187 -31.67 34.51 7.94
C ARG A 187 -31.72 35.48 6.75
N TRP A 188 -31.48 35.00 5.53
CA TRP A 188 -31.78 35.74 4.29
C TRP A 188 -32.97 35.12 3.57
N THR A 189 -34.05 35.88 3.49
CA THR A 189 -35.17 35.71 2.56
C THR A 189 -34.94 36.65 1.37
N LEU A 190 -35.04 36.15 0.15
CA LEU A 190 -35.20 36.99 -1.05
C LEU A 190 -36.61 36.74 -1.60
N THR A 191 -37.38 37.83 -1.66
CA THR A 191 -38.63 37.95 -2.41
C THR A 191 -38.44 39.14 -3.33
N ASN A 192 -38.54 38.92 -4.64
CA ASN A 192 -39.53 39.55 -5.50
C ASN A 192 -39.62 38.75 -6.81
#